data_AF-A0A7J7VWK4-F1
#
_entry.id   AF-A0A7J7VWK4-F1
#
_cell.length_a   1.000
_cell.length_b   1.000
_cell.length_c   1.000
_cell.angle_alpha   90.00
_cell.angle_beta   90.00
_cell.angle_gamma   90.00
#
_symmetry.space_group_name_H-M   'P 1'
#
loop_
_entity.id
_entity.type
_entity.pdbx_description
1 polymer ?
#
loop_
_entity_poly.entity_id
_entity_poly.type
_entity_poly.pdbx_seq_one_letter_code
_entity_poly.pdbx_strand_id
1 'polypeptide(L)'
;MSQDGASQFQEVIRQELELSVKKELEKILVTAPSHEFEHTKKDLDGFRKLFHRFLQEKGPSVDWGKIQRPPEDSGGTLTQYEGKLRLVEIAQVPKAHVDEFKSVSKFKIFNTNNLWISLAAVKRLQEKNAIDMEIIVNPKTLDGGLNVIQLETAVGAAIKSFENSLGINVPRSRFLPVKTTSDLLLVMSNLYSLNAGSLTMSEKREFPTVPLVKLGSSFTKVQDYLRRFESIPDMLELDHLTVSGDVTFGKNVSLKGTVIIIANHGDRIDIPPGAVLENKIVSGNLRILDH
;
A
#
# COMPACT_ATOMS: atom_id res chain seq x y z
N MET A 1 -0.10 14.70 -44.21
CA MET A 1 -0.04 13.24 -43.97
C MET A 1 -1.36 12.85 -43.33
N SER A 2 -2.11 11.92 -43.92
CA SER A 2 -3.38 11.45 -43.36
C SER A 2 -3.17 10.77 -42.00
N GLN A 3 -4.17 10.84 -41.12
CA GLN A 3 -4.15 10.15 -39.81
C GLN A 3 -3.84 8.64 -39.96
N ASP A 4 -4.22 8.03 -41.08
CA ASP A 4 -3.92 6.62 -41.40
C ASP A 4 -2.42 6.30 -41.52
N GLY A 5 -1.64 7.19 -42.17
CA GLY A 5 -0.20 6.96 -42.34
C GLY A 5 0.58 7.04 -41.03
N ALA A 6 0.16 7.94 -40.13
CA ALA A 6 0.75 8.05 -38.80
C ALA A 6 0.41 6.85 -37.90
N SER A 7 -0.82 6.32 -38.00
CA SER A 7 -1.26 5.15 -37.24
C SER A 7 -0.53 3.87 -37.67
N GLN A 8 -0.39 3.64 -38.99
CA GLN A 8 0.38 2.49 -39.50
C GLN A 8 1.84 2.54 -39.09
N PHE A 9 2.47 3.72 -39.17
CA PHE A 9 3.88 3.88 -38.77
C PHE A 9 4.11 3.59 -37.28
N GLN A 10 3.21 4.06 -36.40
CA GLN A 10 3.28 3.77 -34.97
C GLN A 10 3.14 2.28 -34.67
N GLU A 11 2.29 1.56 -35.41
CA GLU A 11 2.08 0.14 -35.22
C GLU A 11 3.31 -0.69 -35.62
N VAL A 12 3.95 -0.34 -36.74
CA VAL A 12 5.20 -0.97 -37.18
C VAL A 12 6.30 -0.79 -36.14
N ILE A 13 6.49 0.43 -35.62
CA ILE A 13 7.49 0.71 -34.57
C ILE A 13 7.24 -0.14 -33.32
N ARG A 14 5.98 -0.30 -32.91
CA ARG A 14 5.62 -1.11 -31.73
C ARG A 14 6.02 -2.57 -31.90
N GLN A 15 5.73 -3.14 -33.06
CA GLN A 15 6.08 -4.53 -33.37
C GLN A 15 7.60 -4.73 -33.40
N GLU A 16 8.34 -3.78 -33.99
CA GLU A 16 9.82 -3.82 -34.00
C GLU A 16 10.40 -3.74 -32.58
N LEU A 17 9.90 -2.85 -31.74
CA LEU A 17 10.31 -2.72 -30.34
C LEU A 17 9.99 -3.99 -29.54
N GLU A 18 8.80 -4.57 -29.72
CA GLU A 18 8.41 -5.82 -29.05
C GLU A 18 9.32 -6.98 -29.47
N LEU A 19 9.63 -7.10 -30.76
CA LEU A 19 10.57 -8.10 -31.28
C LEU A 19 11.98 -7.90 -30.74
N SER A 20 12.43 -6.65 -30.61
CA SER A 20 13.74 -6.34 -30.01
C SER A 20 13.79 -6.76 -28.55
N VAL A 21 12.76 -6.44 -27.75
CA VAL A 21 12.67 -6.87 -26.36
C VAL A 21 12.69 -8.40 -26.27
N LYS A 22 11.92 -9.09 -27.12
CA LYS A 22 11.90 -10.56 -27.16
C LYS A 22 13.31 -11.15 -27.35
N LYS A 23 14.10 -10.61 -28.30
CA LYS A 23 15.47 -11.09 -28.56
C LYS A 23 16.39 -10.91 -27.35
N GLU A 24 16.26 -9.80 -26.62
CA GLU A 24 17.03 -9.59 -25.39
C GLU A 24 16.60 -10.55 -24.27
N LEU A 25 15.30 -10.82 -24.11
CA LEU A 25 14.81 -11.82 -23.15
C LEU A 25 15.34 -13.22 -23.46
N GLU A 26 15.44 -13.60 -24.74
CA GLU A 26 16.01 -14.89 -25.16
C GLU A 26 17.50 -15.01 -24.76
N LYS A 27 18.28 -13.93 -24.84
CA LYS A 27 19.68 -13.91 -24.36
C LYS A 27 19.77 -14.11 -22.85
N ILE A 28 18.84 -13.51 -22.09
CA ILE A 28 18.77 -13.70 -20.63
C ILE A 28 18.43 -15.15 -20.30
N LEU A 29 17.52 -15.79 -21.04
CA LEU A 29 17.14 -17.17 -20.79
C LEU A 29 18.31 -18.17 -20.95
N VAL A 30 19.27 -17.90 -21.85
CA VAL A 30 20.44 -18.77 -22.08
C VAL A 30 21.37 -18.85 -20.87
N THR A 31 21.37 -17.85 -19.98
CA THR A 31 22.19 -17.86 -18.77
C THR A 31 21.52 -18.55 -17.58
N ALA A 32 20.28 -19.02 -17.74
CA ALA A 32 19.53 -19.69 -16.68
C ALA A 32 20.13 -21.09 -16.36
N PRO A 33 20.22 -21.47 -15.07
CA PRO A 33 20.61 -22.82 -14.68
C PRO A 33 19.64 -23.87 -15.25
N SER A 34 20.16 -25.03 -15.69
CA SER A 34 19.35 -26.05 -16.36
C SER A 34 18.16 -26.56 -15.53
N HIS A 35 18.27 -26.56 -14.21
CA HIS A 35 17.21 -27.02 -13.30
C HIS A 35 16.08 -25.99 -13.11
N GLU A 36 16.30 -24.71 -13.43
CA GLU A 36 15.30 -23.64 -13.34
C GLU A 36 14.77 -23.19 -14.71
N PHE A 37 15.39 -23.66 -15.79
CA PHE A 37 15.16 -23.18 -17.16
C PHE A 37 13.68 -23.08 -17.56
N GLU A 38 12.88 -24.12 -17.29
CA GLU A 38 11.45 -24.15 -17.66
C GLU A 38 10.63 -23.12 -16.88
N HIS A 39 10.94 -22.90 -15.60
CA HIS A 39 10.26 -21.89 -14.80
C HIS A 39 10.62 -20.48 -15.28
N THR A 40 11.91 -20.21 -15.49
CA THR A 40 12.40 -18.91 -15.97
C THR A 40 11.79 -18.57 -17.34
N LYS A 41 11.72 -19.55 -18.24
CA LYS A 41 11.07 -19.37 -19.55
C LYS A 41 9.61 -18.95 -19.42
N LYS A 42 8.85 -19.62 -18.54
CA LYS A 42 7.44 -19.30 -18.30
C LYS A 42 7.25 -17.88 -17.76
N ASP A 43 8.14 -17.43 -16.88
CA ASP A 43 8.09 -16.10 -16.30
C ASP A 43 8.41 -15.02 -17.35
N LEU A 44 9.43 -15.25 -18.18
CA LEU A 44 9.78 -14.35 -19.29
C LEU A 44 8.67 -14.28 -20.35
N ASP A 45 8.02 -15.40 -20.66
CA ASP A 45 6.84 -15.44 -21.53
C ASP A 45 5.67 -14.66 -20.92
N GLY A 46 5.48 -14.75 -19.60
CA GLY A 46 4.50 -13.95 -18.85
C GLY A 46 4.80 -12.45 -18.95
N PHE A 47 6.05 -12.05 -18.74
CA PHE A 47 6.50 -10.67 -18.89
C PHE A 47 6.27 -10.16 -20.32
N ARG A 48 6.60 -10.96 -21.35
CA ARG A 48 6.38 -10.59 -22.75
C ARG A 48 4.90 -10.33 -23.04
N LYS A 49 4.00 -11.19 -22.53
CA LYS A 49 2.54 -10.97 -22.67
C LYS A 49 2.10 -9.68 -21.98
N LEU A 50 2.64 -9.37 -20.81
CA LEU A 50 2.37 -8.13 -20.10
C LEU A 50 2.85 -6.91 -20.89
N PHE A 51 4.07 -6.97 -21.45
CA PHE A 51 4.64 -5.91 -22.28
C PHE A 51 3.83 -5.69 -23.56
N HIS A 52 3.41 -6.77 -24.23
CA HIS A 52 2.54 -6.70 -25.39
C HIS A 52 1.22 -5.97 -25.07
N ARG A 53 0.56 -6.34 -23.97
CA ARG A 53 -0.66 -5.66 -23.51
C ARG A 53 -0.41 -4.18 -23.18
N PHE A 54 0.71 -3.87 -22.52
CA PHE A 54 1.10 -2.49 -22.21
C PHE A 54 1.22 -1.62 -23.47
N LEU A 55 1.77 -2.16 -24.57
CA LEU A 55 1.83 -1.44 -25.84
C LEU A 55 0.45 -1.25 -26.49
N GLN A 56 -0.47 -2.19 -26.28
CA GLN A 56 -1.83 -2.14 -26.84
C GLN A 56 -2.77 -1.19 -26.11
N GLU A 57 -2.72 -1.15 -24.78
CA GLU A 57 -3.59 -0.31 -23.95
C GLU A 57 -3.25 1.18 -24.15
N LYS A 58 -4.07 1.89 -24.96
CA LYS A 58 -3.96 3.34 -25.18
C LYS A 58 -5.02 4.06 -24.35
N GLY A 59 -4.58 5.00 -23.51
CA GLY A 59 -5.47 5.91 -22.78
C GLY A 59 -5.88 5.43 -21.38
N PRO A 60 -6.76 6.18 -20.70
CA PRO A 60 -7.22 5.81 -19.35
C PRO A 60 -8.00 4.49 -19.39
N SER A 61 -7.65 3.57 -18.48
CA SER A 61 -8.26 2.23 -18.39
C SER A 61 -9.75 2.22 -18.01
N VAL A 62 -10.28 3.39 -17.62
CA VAL A 62 -11.67 3.57 -17.17
C VAL A 62 -12.23 4.87 -17.74
N ASP A 63 -13.44 4.78 -18.30
CA ASP A 63 -14.25 5.95 -18.61
C ASP A 63 -15.02 6.39 -17.36
N TRP A 64 -14.73 7.61 -16.87
CA TRP A 64 -15.33 8.14 -15.64
C TRP A 64 -16.86 8.19 -15.72
N GLY A 65 -17.44 8.47 -16.90
CA GLY A 65 -18.89 8.57 -17.07
C GLY A 65 -19.63 7.23 -16.89
N LYS A 66 -18.89 6.11 -16.98
CA LYS A 66 -19.43 4.75 -16.82
C LYS A 66 -19.25 4.20 -15.40
N ILE A 67 -18.53 4.90 -14.53
CA ILE A 67 -18.32 4.47 -13.14
C ILE A 67 -19.60 4.74 -12.36
N GLN A 68 -20.15 3.69 -11.78
CA GLN A 68 -21.32 3.78 -10.92
C GLN A 68 -20.98 3.37 -9.50
N ARG A 69 -21.74 3.92 -8.54
CA ARG A 69 -21.68 3.46 -7.16
C ARG A 69 -22.16 2.00 -7.11
N PRO A 70 -21.57 1.15 -6.27
CA PRO A 70 -22.06 -0.20 -6.08
C PRO A 70 -23.54 -0.17 -5.62
N PRO A 71 -24.36 -1.15 -6.04
CA PRO A 71 -25.68 -1.37 -5.45
C PRO A 71 -25.60 -1.54 -3.93
N GLU A 72 -26.65 -1.14 -3.19
CA GLU A 72 -26.68 -1.19 -1.72
C GLU A 72 -26.43 -2.61 -1.18
N ASP A 73 -26.90 -3.64 -1.90
CA ASP A 73 -26.74 -5.06 -1.54
C ASP A 73 -25.35 -5.64 -1.89
N SER A 74 -24.49 -4.89 -2.60
CA SER A 74 -23.17 -5.37 -3.08
C SER A 74 -22.02 -5.16 -2.09
N GLY A 75 -22.32 -4.60 -0.91
CA GLY A 75 -21.50 -4.72 0.28
C GLY A 75 -20.05 -4.21 0.20
N GLY A 76 -19.63 -3.26 -0.64
CA GLY A 76 -18.23 -2.81 -0.56
C GLY A 76 -17.71 -2.03 -1.76
N THR A 77 -16.51 -1.45 -1.62
CA THR A 77 -15.80 -0.40 -2.41
C THR A 77 -15.75 -0.52 -3.91
N LEU A 78 -16.20 -1.64 -4.41
CA LEU A 78 -16.15 -1.95 -5.81
C LEU A 78 -17.06 -0.97 -6.54
N THR A 79 -16.49 -0.27 -7.49
CA THR A 79 -17.32 0.49 -8.44
C THR A 79 -17.98 -0.51 -9.36
N GLN A 80 -19.23 -0.26 -9.71
CA GLN A 80 -19.86 -1.01 -10.78
C GLN A 80 -19.43 -0.38 -12.10
N TYR A 81 -18.90 -1.21 -13.00
CA TYR A 81 -18.52 -0.82 -14.35
C TYR A 81 -19.07 -1.88 -15.30
N GLU A 82 -19.96 -1.47 -16.21
CA GLU A 82 -20.60 -2.36 -17.19
C GLU A 82 -21.25 -3.61 -16.55
N GLY A 83 -21.93 -3.41 -15.42
CA GLY A 83 -22.67 -4.46 -14.71
C GLY A 83 -21.82 -5.38 -13.83
N LYS A 84 -20.48 -5.29 -13.88
CA LYS A 84 -19.56 -6.06 -13.02
C LYS A 84 -18.87 -5.18 -11.99
N LEU A 85 -18.52 -5.78 -10.86
CA LEU A 85 -17.72 -5.13 -9.83
C LEU A 85 -16.26 -5.02 -10.31
N ARG A 86 -15.67 -3.83 -10.17
CA ARG A 86 -14.30 -3.53 -10.58
C ARG A 86 -13.60 -2.73 -9.48
N LEU A 87 -12.33 -3.07 -9.24
CA LEU A 87 -11.45 -2.27 -8.42
C LEU A 87 -10.85 -1.15 -9.28
N VAL A 88 -11.07 0.11 -8.89
CA VAL A 88 -10.50 1.27 -9.56
C VAL A 88 -9.41 1.86 -8.68
N GLU A 89 -8.22 2.01 -9.26
CA GLU A 89 -7.08 2.64 -8.61
C GLU A 89 -6.94 4.09 -9.04
N ILE A 90 -6.34 4.94 -8.20
CA ILE A 90 -6.16 6.37 -8.49
C ILE A 90 -5.41 6.63 -9.80
N ALA A 91 -4.47 5.75 -10.17
CA ALA A 91 -3.72 5.85 -11.42
C ALA A 91 -4.59 5.70 -12.68
N GLN A 92 -5.77 5.08 -12.55
CA GLN A 92 -6.73 4.89 -13.64
C GLN A 92 -7.70 6.07 -13.76
N VAL A 93 -7.76 6.94 -12.75
CA VAL A 93 -8.68 8.08 -12.69
C VAL A 93 -8.11 9.22 -13.54
N PRO A 94 -8.89 9.78 -14.49
CA PRO A 94 -8.46 10.95 -15.24
C PRO A 94 -8.12 12.11 -14.32
N LYS A 95 -7.06 12.87 -14.63
CA LYS A 95 -6.55 13.96 -13.77
C LYS A 95 -7.62 14.95 -13.31
N ALA A 96 -8.62 15.23 -14.15
CA ALA A 96 -9.73 16.13 -13.84
C ALA A 96 -10.67 15.64 -12.72
N HIS A 97 -10.70 14.34 -12.43
CA HIS A 97 -11.61 13.71 -11.47
C HIS A 97 -10.89 13.12 -10.25
N VAL A 98 -9.59 13.39 -10.08
CA VAL A 98 -8.80 12.84 -8.96
C VAL A 98 -9.32 13.32 -7.61
N ASP A 99 -9.66 14.61 -7.48
CA ASP A 99 -10.18 15.16 -6.22
C ASP A 99 -11.59 14.63 -5.92
N GLU A 100 -12.37 14.35 -6.96
CA GLU A 100 -13.67 13.69 -6.85
C GLU A 100 -13.53 12.26 -6.32
N PHE A 101 -12.54 11.51 -6.83
CA PHE A 101 -12.22 10.15 -6.39
C PHE A 101 -11.72 10.08 -4.95
N LYS A 102 -10.93 11.07 -4.52
CA LYS A 102 -10.46 11.18 -3.12
C LYS A 102 -11.55 11.57 -2.13
N SER A 103 -12.71 12.00 -2.60
CA SER A 103 -13.78 12.45 -1.73
C SER A 103 -14.44 11.28 -1.00
N VAL A 104 -14.30 11.27 0.33
CA VAL A 104 -14.94 10.30 1.23
C VAL A 104 -16.48 10.38 1.22
N SER A 105 -17.06 11.48 0.70
CA SER A 105 -18.51 11.58 0.54
C SER A 105 -19.03 10.78 -0.66
N LYS A 106 -18.19 10.56 -1.68
CA LYS A 106 -18.51 9.80 -2.89
C LYS A 106 -18.06 8.34 -2.78
N PHE A 107 -16.85 8.12 -2.30
CA PHE A 107 -16.26 6.80 -2.11
C PHE A 107 -15.99 6.58 -0.62
N LYS A 108 -16.93 5.91 0.07
CA LYS A 108 -16.97 5.80 1.53
C LYS A 108 -16.07 4.69 2.12
N ILE A 109 -15.43 3.92 1.28
CA ILE A 109 -14.89 2.60 1.58
C ILE A 109 -13.66 2.39 0.69
N PHE A 110 -12.72 1.54 1.12
CA PHE A 110 -11.48 1.23 0.39
C PHE A 110 -11.22 -0.30 0.40
N ASN A 111 -10.33 -0.81 -0.46
CA ASN A 111 -9.97 -2.23 -0.47
C ASN A 111 -8.97 -2.56 0.65
N THR A 112 -9.27 -3.57 1.47
CA THR A 112 -8.39 -4.04 2.56
C THR A 112 -7.34 -5.07 2.10
N ASN A 113 -7.46 -5.55 0.86
CA ASN A 113 -6.67 -6.64 0.28
C ASN A 113 -6.82 -8.00 1.01
N ASN A 114 -7.85 -8.15 1.85
CA ASN A 114 -8.28 -9.41 2.43
C ASN A 114 -9.24 -10.12 1.46
N LEU A 115 -8.70 -11.01 0.62
CA LEU A 115 -9.45 -11.64 -0.47
C LEU A 115 -9.76 -13.12 -0.20
N TRP A 116 -10.96 -13.54 -0.57
CA TRP A 116 -11.41 -14.94 -0.53
C TRP A 116 -11.78 -15.37 -1.94
N ILE A 117 -11.05 -16.34 -2.49
CA ILE A 117 -11.13 -16.69 -3.91
C ILE A 117 -11.32 -18.20 -4.07
N SER A 118 -12.29 -18.60 -4.89
CA SER A 118 -12.51 -20.01 -5.22
C SER A 118 -11.40 -20.54 -6.15
N LEU A 119 -10.65 -21.54 -5.70
CA LEU A 119 -9.60 -22.19 -6.49
C LEU A 119 -10.14 -22.83 -7.78
N ALA A 120 -11.36 -23.35 -7.76
CA ALA A 120 -12.00 -23.90 -8.96
C ALA A 120 -12.23 -22.82 -10.03
N ALA A 121 -12.61 -21.60 -9.60
CA ALA A 121 -12.75 -20.46 -10.50
C ALA A 121 -11.37 -19.97 -11.00
N VAL A 122 -10.36 -19.90 -10.11
CA VAL A 122 -8.97 -19.57 -10.50
C VAL A 122 -8.47 -20.50 -11.58
N LYS A 123 -8.57 -21.82 -11.38
CA LYS A 123 -8.16 -22.83 -12.38
C LYS A 123 -8.87 -22.61 -13.72
N ARG A 124 -10.20 -22.51 -13.70
CA ARG A 124 -11.02 -22.31 -14.91
C ARG A 124 -10.64 -21.04 -15.68
N LEU A 125 -10.41 -19.93 -14.98
CA LEU A 125 -10.05 -18.65 -15.61
C LEU A 125 -8.60 -18.66 -16.11
N GLN A 126 -7.67 -19.24 -15.34
CA GLN A 126 -6.26 -19.32 -15.70
C GLN A 126 -6.03 -20.21 -16.93
N GLU A 127 -6.67 -21.39 -17.00
CA GLU A 127 -6.56 -22.30 -18.16
C GLU A 127 -7.09 -21.67 -19.45
N LYS A 128 -8.08 -20.77 -19.34
CA LYS A 128 -8.64 -20.01 -20.46
C LYS A 128 -7.92 -18.70 -20.74
N ASN A 129 -6.90 -18.33 -19.95
CA ASN A 129 -6.28 -16.99 -19.96
C ASN A 129 -7.31 -15.84 -19.86
N ALA A 130 -8.39 -16.05 -19.10
CA ALA A 130 -9.51 -15.11 -18.96
C ALA A 130 -9.39 -14.20 -17.72
N ILE A 131 -8.31 -14.36 -16.93
CA ILE A 131 -7.98 -13.43 -15.84
C ILE A 131 -7.46 -12.14 -16.47
N ASP A 132 -8.18 -11.06 -16.27
CA ASP A 132 -7.83 -9.73 -16.77
C ASP A 132 -7.62 -8.77 -15.60
N MET A 133 -6.50 -8.07 -15.63
CA MET A 133 -6.05 -7.11 -14.61
C MET A 133 -5.44 -5.91 -15.32
N GLU A 134 -5.71 -4.71 -14.83
CA GLU A 134 -5.07 -3.49 -15.33
C GLU A 134 -3.56 -3.51 -15.08
N ILE A 135 -2.83 -2.99 -16.05
CA ILE A 135 -1.38 -2.85 -15.97
C ILE A 135 -1.04 -1.64 -15.10
N ILE A 136 -0.16 -1.86 -14.14
CA ILE A 136 0.43 -0.82 -13.30
C ILE A 136 1.84 -0.56 -13.82
N VAL A 137 2.08 0.70 -14.19
CA VAL A 137 3.40 1.17 -14.64
C VAL A 137 4.04 1.91 -13.47
N ASN A 138 5.13 1.36 -12.95
CA ASN A 138 5.82 1.87 -11.77
C ASN A 138 7.21 2.40 -12.15
N PRO A 139 7.39 3.73 -12.27
CA PRO A 139 8.69 4.35 -12.48
C PRO A 139 9.56 4.17 -11.23
N LYS A 140 10.79 3.67 -11.41
CA LYS A 140 11.77 3.52 -10.34
C LYS A 140 13.12 4.10 -10.76
N THR A 141 13.93 4.45 -9.78
CA THR A 141 15.33 4.83 -9.98
C THR A 141 16.18 3.82 -9.23
N LEU A 142 17.07 3.13 -9.95
CA LEU A 142 18.01 2.18 -9.36
C LEU A 142 19.14 2.91 -8.63
N ASP A 143 19.90 2.19 -7.80
CA ASP A 143 20.99 2.75 -6.97
C ASP A 143 22.09 3.47 -7.78
N GLY A 144 22.20 3.20 -9.09
CA GLY A 144 23.09 3.91 -10.01
C GLY A 144 22.51 5.17 -10.66
N GLY A 145 21.33 5.64 -10.24
CA GLY A 145 20.63 6.79 -10.84
C GLY A 145 19.93 6.47 -12.17
N LEU A 146 19.96 5.21 -12.62
CA LEU A 146 19.28 4.79 -13.84
C LEU A 146 17.76 4.75 -13.58
N ASN A 147 17.02 5.53 -14.36
CA ASN A 147 15.57 5.48 -14.37
C ASN A 147 15.09 4.26 -15.15
N VAL A 148 14.20 3.48 -14.54
CA VAL A 148 13.61 2.27 -15.09
C VAL A 148 12.10 2.28 -14.93
N ILE A 149 11.43 1.44 -15.71
CA ILE A 149 10.00 1.19 -15.60
C ILE A 149 9.80 -0.27 -15.21
N GLN A 150 9.01 -0.50 -14.17
CA GLN A 150 8.54 -1.83 -13.78
C GLN A 150 7.05 -1.95 -14.13
N LEU A 151 6.69 -3.04 -14.80
CA LEU A 151 5.29 -3.39 -15.06
C LEU A 151 4.81 -4.41 -14.04
N GLU A 152 3.65 -4.18 -13.45
CA GLU A 152 3.04 -5.07 -12.47
C GLU A 152 1.51 -5.07 -12.60
N THR A 153 0.83 -5.94 -11.84
CA THR A 153 -0.63 -6.00 -11.76
C THR A 153 -1.05 -6.18 -10.31
N ALA A 154 -2.26 -5.76 -9.94
CA ALA A 154 -2.80 -5.92 -8.60
C ALA A 154 -3.80 -7.08 -8.56
N VAL A 155 -3.68 -7.98 -7.57
CA VAL A 155 -4.59 -9.13 -7.43
C VAL A 155 -6.07 -8.72 -7.30
N GLY A 156 -6.35 -7.58 -6.65
CA GLY A 156 -7.71 -7.07 -6.49
C GLY A 156 -8.36 -6.63 -7.81
N ALA A 157 -7.58 -6.28 -8.83
CA ALA A 157 -8.07 -5.93 -10.16
C ALA A 157 -8.78 -7.11 -10.86
N ALA A 158 -8.38 -8.34 -10.53
CA ALA A 158 -8.90 -9.54 -11.15
C ALA A 158 -10.39 -9.79 -10.85
N ILE A 159 -10.97 -9.10 -9.85
CA ILE A 159 -12.35 -9.33 -9.40
C ILE A 159 -13.40 -9.25 -10.52
N LYS A 160 -13.16 -8.41 -11.53
CA LYS A 160 -14.04 -8.26 -12.70
C LYS A 160 -14.12 -9.51 -13.59
N SER A 161 -13.11 -10.38 -13.52
CA SER A 161 -13.06 -11.65 -14.26
C SER A 161 -13.82 -12.78 -13.56
N PHE A 162 -14.26 -12.58 -12.31
CA PHE A 162 -15.00 -13.59 -11.55
C PHE A 162 -16.51 -13.35 -11.64
N GLU A 163 -17.26 -14.43 -11.85
CA GLU A 163 -18.71 -14.44 -11.75
C GLU A 163 -19.14 -14.41 -10.28
N ASN A 164 -20.27 -13.76 -9.99
CA ASN A 164 -20.82 -13.59 -8.63
C ASN A 164 -19.81 -12.97 -7.63
N SER A 165 -19.00 -12.02 -8.11
CA SER A 165 -18.12 -11.26 -7.21
C SER A 165 -18.94 -10.44 -6.21
N LEU A 166 -18.41 -10.31 -4.99
CA LEU A 166 -19.07 -9.63 -3.87
C LEU A 166 -18.05 -8.88 -3.03
N GLY A 167 -18.40 -7.66 -2.61
CA GLY A 167 -17.71 -6.95 -1.56
C GLY A 167 -18.37 -7.21 -0.21
N ILE A 168 -17.58 -7.24 0.87
CA ILE A 168 -18.11 -7.20 2.24
C ILE A 168 -17.48 -6.04 3.01
N ASN A 169 -18.31 -5.25 3.68
CA ASN A 169 -17.84 -4.18 4.55
C ASN A 169 -17.51 -4.77 5.92
N VAL A 170 -16.22 -4.73 6.27
CA VAL A 170 -15.69 -5.31 7.50
C VAL A 170 -15.26 -4.20 8.46
N PRO A 171 -15.33 -4.43 9.79
CA PRO A 171 -14.81 -3.47 10.75
C PRO A 171 -13.30 -3.26 10.57
N ARG A 172 -12.81 -2.08 10.96
CA ARG A 172 -11.38 -1.71 10.90
C ARG A 172 -10.47 -2.69 11.67
N SER A 173 -11.00 -3.42 12.64
CA SER A 173 -10.26 -4.48 13.36
C SER A 173 -9.70 -5.58 12.45
N ARG A 174 -10.27 -5.79 11.25
CA ARG A 174 -9.73 -6.71 10.23
C ARG A 174 -8.69 -6.08 9.30
N PHE A 175 -8.39 -4.80 9.47
CA PHE A 175 -7.43 -4.05 8.65
C PHE A 175 -6.48 -3.26 9.56
N LEU A 176 -5.45 -3.95 10.03
CA LEU A 176 -4.39 -3.40 10.87
C LEU A 176 -3.02 -3.58 10.19
N PRO A 177 -2.76 -2.92 9.04
CA PRO A 177 -1.48 -3.02 8.37
C PRO A 177 -0.39 -2.31 9.18
N VAL A 178 0.73 -2.99 9.42
CA VAL A 178 1.93 -2.38 10.04
C VAL A 178 2.92 -2.04 8.91
N LYS A 179 3.01 -0.76 8.55
CA LYS A 179 3.85 -0.28 7.43
C LYS A 179 5.00 0.59 7.89
N THR A 180 4.83 1.24 9.03
CA THR A 180 5.78 2.18 9.62
C THR A 180 6.06 1.81 11.07
N THR A 181 7.11 2.39 11.65
CA THR A 181 7.38 2.28 13.09
C THR A 181 6.32 2.97 13.96
N SER A 182 5.54 3.90 13.39
CA SER A 182 4.36 4.46 14.07
C SER A 182 3.28 3.40 14.27
N ASP A 183 3.05 2.57 13.25
CA ASP A 183 2.12 1.43 13.35
C ASP A 183 2.66 0.37 14.31
N LEU A 184 3.98 0.16 14.31
CA LEU A 184 4.64 -0.79 15.20
C LEU A 184 4.46 -0.37 16.68
N LEU A 185 4.61 0.93 16.98
CA LEU A 185 4.37 1.46 18.32
C LEU A 185 2.94 1.18 18.80
N LEU A 186 1.95 1.38 17.93
CA LEU A 186 0.55 1.08 18.23
C LEU A 186 0.36 -0.38 18.63
N VAL A 187 0.81 -1.33 17.79
CA VAL A 187 0.57 -2.77 18.02
C VAL A 187 1.42 -3.37 19.14
N MET A 188 2.55 -2.75 19.49
CA MET A 188 3.39 -3.16 20.62
C MET A 188 2.90 -2.61 21.97
N SER A 189 2.08 -1.56 21.97
CA SER A 189 1.60 -0.93 23.20
C SER A 189 0.50 -1.73 23.91
N ASN A 190 0.21 -1.36 25.14
CA ASN A 190 -0.91 -1.89 25.92
C ASN A 190 -2.30 -1.55 25.34
N LEU A 191 -2.36 -0.80 24.24
CA LEU A 191 -3.57 -0.60 23.44
C LEU A 191 -4.07 -1.91 22.81
N TYR A 192 -3.18 -2.87 22.56
CA TYR A 192 -3.53 -4.19 22.05
C TYR A 192 -3.09 -5.30 23.01
N SER A 193 -3.90 -6.36 23.06
CA SER A 193 -3.60 -7.62 23.72
C SER A 193 -3.31 -8.69 22.68
N LEU A 194 -2.24 -9.45 22.89
CA LEU A 194 -1.82 -10.57 22.05
C LEU A 194 -2.29 -11.89 22.68
N ASN A 195 -3.18 -12.60 21.99
CA ASN A 195 -3.67 -13.90 22.41
C ASN A 195 -3.52 -14.90 21.26
N ALA A 196 -2.73 -15.95 21.44
CA ALA A 196 -2.49 -17.00 20.44
C ALA A 196 -2.13 -16.45 19.04
N GLY A 197 -1.28 -15.42 18.97
CA GLY A 197 -0.88 -14.79 17.71
C GLY A 197 -1.87 -13.78 17.13
N SER A 198 -3.04 -13.59 17.76
CA SER A 198 -4.05 -12.61 17.35
C SER A 198 -3.99 -11.35 18.21
N LEU A 199 -3.96 -10.19 17.57
CA LEU A 199 -4.05 -8.89 18.23
C LEU A 199 -5.51 -8.45 18.34
N THR A 200 -5.88 -8.00 19.53
CA THR A 200 -7.21 -7.46 19.84
C THR A 200 -7.05 -6.15 20.60
N MET A 201 -7.82 -5.12 20.26
CA MET A 201 -7.77 -3.87 21.01
C MET A 201 -8.21 -4.14 22.45
N SER A 202 -7.48 -3.58 23.41
CA SER A 202 -7.74 -3.75 24.84
C SER A 202 -9.16 -3.31 25.20
N GLU A 203 -9.88 -4.15 25.94
CA GLU A 203 -11.21 -3.83 26.48
C GLU A 203 -11.18 -2.66 27.47
N LYS A 204 -9.99 -2.35 28.02
CA LYS A 204 -9.78 -1.19 28.89
C LYS A 204 -9.74 0.14 28.14
N ARG A 205 -9.70 0.11 26.81
CA ARG A 205 -9.72 1.32 25.99
C ARG A 205 -11.15 1.88 25.99
N GLU A 206 -11.32 3.10 26.48
CA GLU A 206 -12.64 3.73 26.61
C GLU A 206 -13.33 3.98 25.25
N PHE A 207 -12.55 4.30 24.21
CA PHE A 207 -13.05 4.60 22.88
C PHE A 207 -12.49 3.64 21.82
N PRO A 208 -13.34 3.07 20.94
CA PRO A 208 -12.91 2.09 19.92
C PRO A 208 -12.02 2.70 18.81
N THR A 209 -11.84 4.02 18.82
CA THR A 209 -10.98 4.73 17.86
C THR A 209 -9.51 4.45 18.14
N VAL A 210 -8.79 4.03 17.10
CA VAL A 210 -7.32 3.88 17.12
C VAL A 210 -6.69 5.29 17.17
N PRO A 211 -5.77 5.58 18.10
CA PRO A 211 -5.10 6.86 18.17
C PRO A 211 -4.21 7.12 16.96
N LEU A 212 -4.03 8.40 16.64
CA LEU A 212 -3.15 8.81 15.55
C LEU A 212 -1.72 8.94 16.08
N VAL A 213 -0.79 8.17 15.53
CA VAL A 213 0.63 8.22 15.91
C VAL A 213 1.46 8.60 14.70
N LYS A 214 2.32 9.61 14.86
CA LYS A 214 3.30 10.04 13.86
C LYS A 214 4.67 10.19 14.49
N LEU A 215 5.56 9.26 14.17
CA LEU A 215 6.97 9.33 14.53
C LEU A 215 7.78 9.90 13.35
N GLY A 216 8.66 10.85 13.65
CA GLY A 216 9.50 11.54 12.67
C GLY A 216 10.61 10.66 12.10
N SER A 217 11.43 11.26 11.22
CA SER A 217 12.49 10.56 10.47
C SER A 217 13.51 9.82 11.34
N SER A 218 13.77 10.31 12.55
CA SER A 218 14.64 9.67 13.54
C SER A 218 14.17 8.28 14.00
N PHE A 219 12.92 7.91 13.70
CA PHE A 219 12.31 6.63 14.07
C PHE A 219 12.02 5.75 12.85
N THR A 220 12.37 6.15 11.63
CA THR A 220 12.01 5.40 10.42
C THR A 220 12.61 3.98 10.41
N LYS A 221 13.86 3.84 10.84
CA LYS A 221 14.52 2.54 10.94
C LYS A 221 14.12 1.85 12.24
N VAL A 222 13.77 0.58 12.17
CA VAL A 222 13.38 -0.23 13.35
C VAL A 222 14.46 -0.21 14.43
N GLN A 223 15.74 -0.27 14.04
CA GLN A 223 16.86 -0.20 15.00
C GLN A 223 16.86 1.11 15.79
N ASP A 224 16.68 2.26 15.13
CA ASP A 224 16.64 3.56 15.79
C ASP A 224 15.38 3.70 16.65
N TYR A 225 14.23 3.24 16.15
CA TYR A 225 12.98 3.17 16.90
C TYR A 225 13.14 2.38 18.21
N LEU A 226 13.66 1.15 18.15
CA LEU A 226 13.85 0.30 19.33
C LEU A 226 14.85 0.91 20.31
N ARG A 227 15.92 1.55 19.81
CA ARG A 227 16.90 2.22 20.68
C ARG A 227 16.32 3.44 21.40
N ARG A 228 15.35 4.12 20.79
CA ARG A 228 14.76 5.36 21.31
C ARG A 228 13.65 5.14 22.34
N PHE A 229 13.10 3.94 22.43
CA PHE A 229 12.14 3.56 23.46
C PHE A 229 12.76 2.51 24.38
N GLU A 230 13.18 2.90 25.58
CA GLU A 230 13.68 1.94 26.57
C GLU A 230 12.61 0.91 26.99
N SER A 231 11.35 1.32 26.97
CA SER A 231 10.18 0.46 27.01
C SER A 231 9.06 1.08 26.18
N ILE A 232 8.12 0.27 25.69
CA ILE A 232 6.93 0.80 25.03
C ILE A 232 6.08 1.55 26.06
N PRO A 233 5.70 2.82 25.80
CA PRO A 233 4.91 3.62 26.73
C PRO A 233 3.48 3.07 26.89
N ASP A 234 2.86 3.44 28.00
CA ASP A 234 1.41 3.33 28.15
C ASP A 234 0.72 4.33 27.21
N MET A 235 -0.18 3.81 26.38
CA MET A 235 -0.90 4.57 25.36
C MET A 235 -2.42 4.31 25.43
N LEU A 236 -2.90 3.72 26.54
CA LEU A 236 -4.29 3.29 26.67
C LEU A 236 -5.28 4.46 26.63
N GLU A 237 -4.86 5.64 27.05
CA GLU A 237 -5.64 6.89 27.07
C GLU A 237 -5.15 7.91 26.02
N LEU A 238 -4.30 7.49 25.07
CA LEU A 238 -3.79 8.38 24.01
C LEU A 238 -4.84 8.64 22.94
N ASP A 239 -4.90 9.84 22.38
CA ASP A 239 -5.68 10.15 21.17
C ASP A 239 -4.79 10.51 19.97
N HIS A 240 -3.75 11.30 20.23
CA HIS A 240 -2.84 11.80 19.20
C HIS A 240 -1.41 11.88 19.75
N LEU A 241 -0.46 11.28 19.05
CA LEU A 241 0.98 11.42 19.30
C LEU A 241 1.67 11.94 18.04
N THR A 242 2.44 13.00 18.18
CA THR A 242 3.40 13.44 17.15
C THR A 242 4.75 13.65 17.79
N VAL A 243 5.77 12.98 17.27
CA VAL A 243 7.15 13.09 17.75
C VAL A 243 8.04 13.46 16.58
N SER A 244 8.75 14.57 16.67
CA SER A 244 9.65 15.07 15.64
C SER A 244 11.02 15.43 16.22
N GLY A 245 12.08 15.16 15.46
CA GLY A 245 13.46 15.44 15.86
C GLY A 245 14.15 14.30 16.62
N ASP A 246 15.23 14.63 17.33
CA ASP A 246 16.02 13.69 18.12
C ASP A 246 15.39 13.51 19.52
N VAL A 247 14.47 12.55 19.64
CA VAL A 247 13.72 12.29 20.89
C VAL A 247 13.99 10.88 21.41
N THR A 248 14.14 10.72 22.72
CA THR A 248 14.20 9.42 23.39
C THR A 248 13.17 9.33 24.52
N PHE A 249 12.78 8.10 24.86
CA PHE A 249 11.80 7.79 25.89
C PHE A 249 12.40 6.78 26.87
N GLY A 250 12.47 7.18 28.14
CA GLY A 250 12.83 6.29 29.24
C GLY A 250 11.76 5.23 29.53
N LYS A 251 12.03 4.40 30.54
CA LYS A 251 11.09 3.33 30.95
C LYS A 251 9.80 3.89 31.54
N ASN A 252 8.69 3.16 31.38
CA ASN A 252 7.41 3.41 32.05
C ASN A 252 6.80 4.81 31.78
N VAL A 253 7.04 5.39 30.60
CA VAL A 253 6.37 6.62 30.18
C VAL A 253 4.88 6.36 29.90
N SER A 254 4.00 7.30 30.24
CA SER A 254 2.57 7.26 29.91
C SER A 254 2.17 8.47 29.07
N LEU A 255 1.44 8.22 27.98
CA LEU A 255 1.03 9.23 27.00
C LEU A 255 -0.50 9.26 26.92
N LYS A 256 -1.10 10.41 27.16
CA LYS A 256 -2.55 10.59 27.31
C LYS A 256 -3.09 11.78 26.52
N GLY A 257 -4.27 11.63 25.93
CA GLY A 257 -4.91 12.65 25.09
C GLY A 257 -4.04 13.06 23.91
N THR A 258 -3.76 14.35 23.75
CA THR A 258 -2.91 14.87 22.67
C THR A 258 -1.49 15.19 23.17
N VAL A 259 -0.50 14.47 22.68
CA VAL A 259 0.92 14.68 22.99
C VAL A 259 1.69 15.04 21.72
N ILE A 260 2.39 16.17 21.76
CA ILE A 260 3.25 16.62 20.66
C ILE A 260 4.65 16.90 21.22
N ILE A 261 5.67 16.26 20.68
CA ILE A 261 7.07 16.41 21.12
C ILE A 261 7.90 16.85 19.92
N ILE A 262 8.54 18.01 20.02
CA ILE A 262 9.30 18.62 18.93
C ILE A 262 10.69 19.00 19.44
N ALA A 263 11.70 18.22 19.04
CA ALA A 263 13.10 18.63 19.08
C ALA A 263 13.46 19.29 17.75
N ASN A 264 13.90 20.54 17.78
CA ASN A 264 14.34 21.25 16.56
C ASN A 264 15.68 20.70 16.06
N HIS A 265 16.10 21.14 14.88
CA HIS A 265 17.38 20.74 14.32
C HIS A 265 18.55 21.08 15.26
N GLY A 266 19.36 20.09 15.60
CA GLY A 266 20.47 20.22 16.55
C GLY A 266 20.09 20.04 18.03
N ASP A 267 18.81 20.09 18.35
CA ASP A 267 18.31 19.83 19.70
C ASP A 267 18.03 18.34 19.92
N ARG A 268 18.06 17.94 21.19
CA ARG A 268 17.67 16.60 21.63
C ARG A 268 16.73 16.70 22.83
N ILE A 269 15.74 15.82 22.91
CA ILE A 269 14.85 15.71 24.08
C ILE A 269 14.90 14.29 24.59
N ASP A 270 15.38 14.10 25.82
CA ASP A 270 15.26 12.86 26.56
C ASP A 270 14.05 12.95 27.50
N ILE A 271 13.00 12.16 27.23
CA ILE A 271 11.84 12.06 28.12
C ILE A 271 12.20 11.15 29.28
N PRO A 272 12.18 11.64 30.54
CA PRO A 272 12.66 10.88 31.68
C PRO A 272 11.79 9.64 31.95
N PRO A 273 12.36 8.58 32.56
CA PRO A 273 11.59 7.42 32.99
C PRO A 273 10.43 7.81 33.92
N GLY A 274 9.28 7.16 33.75
CA GLY A 274 8.06 7.41 34.55
C GLY A 274 7.31 8.69 34.20
N ALA A 275 7.74 9.44 33.18
CA ALA A 275 7.05 10.67 32.77
C ALA A 275 5.61 10.38 32.33
N VAL A 276 4.68 11.20 32.79
CA VAL A 276 3.27 11.20 32.34
C VAL A 276 3.03 12.47 31.55
N LEU A 277 2.76 12.32 30.26
CA LEU A 277 2.46 13.43 29.36
C LEU A 277 0.99 13.37 28.96
N GLU A 278 0.21 14.32 29.45
CA GLU A 278 -1.23 14.42 29.19
C GLU A 278 -1.59 15.79 28.61
N ASN A 279 -2.09 15.80 27.38
CA ASN A 279 -2.51 17.03 26.68
C ASN A 279 -1.41 18.11 26.67
N LYS A 280 -0.18 17.71 26.35
CA LYS A 280 1.01 18.57 26.36
C LYS A 280 1.69 18.67 25.01
N ILE A 281 2.23 19.86 24.77
CA ILE A 281 3.25 20.09 23.75
C ILE A 281 4.58 20.27 24.48
N VAL A 282 5.55 19.42 24.18
CA VAL A 282 6.91 19.45 24.71
C VAL A 282 7.86 19.87 23.59
N SER A 283 8.62 20.93 23.81
CA SER A 283 9.63 21.40 22.86
C SER A 283 10.84 21.96 23.60
N GLY A 284 12.01 21.87 22.98
CA GLY A 284 13.25 22.42 23.53
C GLY A 284 14.41 21.46 23.38
N ASN A 285 15.38 21.58 24.30
CA ASN A 285 16.60 20.79 24.31
C ASN A 285 16.90 20.34 25.75
N LEU A 286 16.79 19.04 26.01
CA LEU A 286 16.99 18.41 27.31
C LEU A 286 17.78 17.11 27.12
N ARG A 287 18.94 17.03 27.77
CA ARG A 287 19.75 15.80 27.83
C ARG A 287 19.81 15.26 29.24
N ILE A 288 19.53 13.98 29.40
CA ILE A 288 19.66 13.26 30.66
C ILE A 288 20.89 12.36 30.53
N LEU A 289 21.83 12.48 31.48
CA LEU A 289 23.08 11.72 31.50
C LEU A 289 23.10 10.81 32.72
N ASP A 290 23.69 9.63 32.57
CA ASP A 290 23.95 8.73 33.71
C ASP A 290 24.94 9.40 34.68
N HIS A 291 24.68 9.27 35.98
CA HIS A 291 25.53 9.79 37.05
C HIS A 291 26.50 8.72 37.57
#